data_AF-A0A5C7P7N4-F1
#
_entry.id   AF-A0A5C7P7N4-F1
#
_cell.length_a   1.000
_cell.length_b   1.000
_cell.length_c   1.000
_cell.angle_alpha   90.00
_cell.angle_beta   90.00
_cell.angle_gamma   90.00
#
_symmetry.space_group_name_H-M   'P 1'
#
loop_
_entity.id
_entity.type
_entity.pdbx_description
1 polymer ?
#
loop_
_entity_poly.entity_id
_entity_poly.type
_entity_poly.pdbx_seq_one_letter_code
_entity_poly.pdbx_strand_id
1 'polypeptide(L)'
;MASNTTKNRSRRLDQPREGRRSMRPSYDSETFGALSERIARYIGSWRFIAWMTGFIVCWVLWNVFAPDDLKVDPYPFIFLTLLLSLQASYAAPLILLAQNRQADRDRVQYQEDRGSTDLLIADTEYVSRELASLRTSLGDMVTRDYLRTELRAELRLLLAQIEDRDAAAEAEAARRAKAERKKRERKKREQAATTEGGKPGA
;
A
#
# COMPACT_ATOMS: atom_id res chain seq x y z
N MET A 1 -44.03 -30.75 28.72
CA MET A 1 -42.68 -30.80 29.32
C MET A 1 -41.79 -29.81 28.57
N ALA A 2 -41.19 -28.90 29.33
CA ALA A 2 -40.49 -27.73 28.84
C ALA A 2 -38.99 -28.00 28.61
N SER A 3 -38.43 -27.39 27.57
CA SER A 3 -37.02 -26.97 27.54
C SER A 3 -36.83 -25.91 26.44
N ASN A 4 -37.29 -24.69 26.74
CA ASN A 4 -36.95 -23.52 25.94
C ASN A 4 -35.51 -23.11 26.31
N THR A 5 -34.53 -23.49 25.50
CA THR A 5 -33.13 -23.12 25.68
C THR A 5 -32.94 -21.64 25.34
N THR A 6 -32.99 -20.79 26.36
CA THR A 6 -32.65 -19.37 26.30
C THR A 6 -31.16 -19.23 26.00
N LYS A 7 -30.81 -19.14 24.72
CA LYS A 7 -29.44 -18.82 24.28
C LYS A 7 -29.20 -17.32 24.52
N ASN A 8 -28.73 -17.01 25.72
CA ASN A 8 -28.27 -15.71 26.16
C ASN A 8 -27.19 -15.21 25.19
N ARG A 9 -27.53 -14.24 24.32
CA ARG A 9 -26.57 -13.57 23.44
C ARG A 9 -25.71 -12.67 24.33
N SER A 10 -24.54 -13.18 24.70
CA SER A 10 -23.46 -12.36 25.23
C SER A 10 -23.24 -11.17 24.29
N ARG A 11 -23.50 -9.97 24.83
CA ARG A 11 -23.11 -8.70 24.24
C ARG A 11 -21.61 -8.79 23.91
N ARG A 12 -21.29 -8.84 22.62
CA ARG A 12 -19.94 -8.73 22.12
C ARG A 12 -19.35 -7.40 22.61
N LEU A 13 -18.29 -7.49 23.39
CA LEU A 13 -17.52 -6.39 23.97
C LEU A 13 -16.49 -5.80 22.98
N ASP A 14 -16.57 -6.22 21.71
CA ASP A 14 -15.56 -5.97 20.68
C ASP A 14 -15.98 -4.87 19.69
N GLN A 15 -17.04 -4.11 20.04
CA GLN A 15 -17.43 -2.92 19.29
C GLN A 15 -17.07 -1.71 20.13
N PRO A 16 -16.19 -0.81 19.65
CA PRO A 16 -15.89 0.41 20.36
C PRO A 16 -17.21 1.19 20.51
N ARG A 17 -17.59 1.49 21.76
CA ARG A 17 -18.71 2.38 22.05
C ARG A 17 -18.33 3.76 21.54
N GLU A 18 -18.87 4.14 20.38
CA GLU A 18 -18.96 5.54 19.95
C GLU A 18 -19.94 6.27 20.88
N GLY A 19 -19.48 6.53 22.09
CA GLY A 19 -20.19 7.20 23.15
C GLY A 19 -19.68 8.63 23.28
N ARG A 20 -20.25 9.54 22.49
CA ARG A 20 -20.74 10.84 22.97
C ARG A 20 -21.45 11.55 21.83
N ARG A 21 -22.78 11.49 21.83
CA ARG A 21 -23.60 12.53 21.22
C ARG A 21 -23.16 13.85 21.84
N SER A 22 -22.39 14.63 21.09
CA SER A 22 -22.09 16.00 21.48
C SER A 22 -23.41 16.76 21.36
N MET A 23 -24.00 17.12 22.49
CA MET A 23 -24.98 18.22 22.57
C MET A 23 -24.21 19.52 22.32
N ARG A 24 -23.85 19.76 21.06
CA ARG A 24 -23.56 21.11 20.60
C ARG A 24 -24.86 21.65 20.02
N PRO A 25 -25.25 22.89 20.32
CA PRO A 25 -26.38 23.53 19.65
C PRO A 25 -26.11 23.43 18.15
N SER A 26 -26.98 22.69 17.44
CA SER A 26 -26.89 22.56 15.99
C SER A 26 -27.32 23.89 15.39
N TYR A 27 -26.38 24.82 15.30
CA TYR A 27 -26.51 25.92 14.35
C TYR A 27 -26.50 25.28 12.96
N ASP A 28 -27.58 25.47 12.22
CA ASP A 28 -27.89 24.82 10.95
C ASP A 28 -26.76 25.05 9.92
N SER A 29 -25.79 24.14 9.93
CA SER A 29 -24.54 24.23 9.15
C SER A 29 -24.75 23.86 7.68
N GLU A 30 -25.86 23.23 7.35
CA GLU A 30 -26.22 22.81 6.00
C GLU A 30 -26.69 23.98 5.13
N THR A 31 -27.55 24.84 5.68
CA THR A 31 -28.04 26.04 4.96
C THR A 31 -26.93 27.09 4.75
N PHE A 32 -26.11 27.33 5.77
CA PHE A 32 -24.92 28.17 5.66
C PHE A 32 -23.80 27.51 4.82
N GLY A 33 -23.70 26.18 4.88
CA GLY A 33 -22.93 25.30 4.01
C GLY A 33 -23.06 25.68 2.54
N ALA A 34 -24.28 25.50 2.05
CA ALA A 34 -24.69 25.73 0.68
C ALA A 34 -24.59 27.21 0.26
N LEU A 35 -24.93 28.15 1.15
CA LEU A 35 -24.86 29.57 0.86
C LEU A 35 -23.42 30.03 0.58
N SER A 36 -22.46 29.64 1.41
CA SER A 36 -21.07 30.02 1.19
C SER A 36 -20.44 29.34 -0.02
N GLU A 37 -20.84 28.11 -0.36
CA GLU A 37 -20.37 27.45 -1.59
C GLU A 37 -20.92 28.15 -2.85
N ARG A 38 -22.13 28.72 -2.76
CA ARG A 38 -22.66 29.61 -3.78
C ARG A 38 -21.87 30.92 -3.88
N ILE A 39 -21.57 31.55 -2.75
CA ILE A 39 -20.83 32.82 -2.68
C ILE A 39 -19.39 32.65 -3.19
N ALA A 40 -18.70 31.57 -2.80
CA ALA A 40 -17.34 31.28 -3.24
C ALA A 40 -17.26 31.09 -4.77
N ARG A 41 -18.20 30.34 -5.34
CA ARG A 41 -18.32 30.19 -6.80
C ARG A 41 -18.68 31.50 -7.50
N TYR A 42 -19.39 32.39 -6.82
CA TYR A 42 -19.79 33.68 -7.38
C TYR A 42 -18.63 34.70 -7.42
N ILE A 43 -17.88 34.82 -6.33
CA ILE A 43 -16.74 35.76 -6.21
C ILE A 43 -15.55 35.31 -7.08
N GLY A 44 -15.32 34.00 -7.23
CA GLY A 44 -14.24 33.47 -8.08
C GLY A 44 -14.54 33.47 -9.59
N SER A 45 -15.73 33.89 -10.02
CA SER A 45 -16.11 33.87 -11.44
C SER A 45 -15.74 35.18 -12.15
N TRP A 46 -15.12 35.08 -13.33
CA TRP A 46 -14.86 36.23 -14.21
C TRP A 46 -16.14 37.00 -14.60
N ARG A 47 -17.31 36.36 -14.52
CA ARG A 47 -18.61 36.98 -14.79
C ARG A 47 -18.97 38.06 -13.77
N PHE A 48 -18.57 37.90 -12.51
CA PHE A 48 -18.83 38.91 -11.46
C PHE A 48 -18.06 40.20 -11.73
N ILE A 49 -16.77 40.08 -12.06
CA ILE A 49 -15.90 41.21 -12.41
C ILE A 49 -16.47 41.94 -13.63
N ALA A 50 -16.82 41.21 -14.70
CA ALA A 50 -17.39 41.80 -15.90
C ALA A 50 -18.70 42.56 -15.63
N TRP A 51 -19.59 42.01 -14.80
CA TRP A 51 -20.85 42.66 -14.44
C TRP A 51 -20.62 43.93 -13.60
N MET A 52 -19.73 43.88 -12.61
CA MET A 52 -19.38 45.05 -11.78
C MET A 52 -18.74 46.17 -12.61
N THR A 53 -17.80 45.84 -13.51
CA THR A 53 -17.22 46.82 -14.43
C THR A 53 -18.28 47.41 -15.36
N GLY A 54 -19.18 46.58 -15.90
CA GLY A 54 -20.30 47.03 -16.73
C GLY A 54 -21.23 47.98 -15.99
N PHE A 55 -21.54 47.71 -14.72
CA PHE A 55 -22.37 48.58 -13.88
C PHE A 55 -21.71 49.95 -13.68
N ILE A 56 -20.42 49.99 -13.33
CA ILE A 56 -19.66 51.25 -13.16
C ILE A 56 -19.64 52.03 -14.47
N VAL A 57 -19.33 51.38 -15.60
CA VAL A 57 -19.30 52.03 -16.92
C VAL A 57 -20.69 52.55 -17.29
N CYS A 58 -21.75 51.76 -17.11
CA CYS A 58 -23.12 52.18 -17.38
C CYS A 58 -23.53 53.40 -16.54
N TRP A 59 -23.16 53.42 -15.25
CA TRP A 59 -23.44 54.54 -14.35
C TRP A 59 -22.72 55.83 -14.77
N VAL A 60 -21.45 55.71 -15.15
CA VAL A 60 -20.66 56.84 -15.66
C VAL A 60 -21.25 57.33 -16.98
N LEU A 61 -21.56 56.44 -17.92
CA LEU A 61 -22.20 56.80 -19.20
C LEU A 61 -23.53 57.51 -18.96
N TRP A 62 -24.38 56.99 -18.06
CA TRP A 62 -25.65 57.61 -17.73
C TRP A 62 -25.45 59.05 -17.22
N ASN A 63 -24.52 59.29 -16.30
CA ASN A 63 -24.26 60.64 -15.77
C ASN A 63 -23.57 61.58 -16.77
N VAL A 64 -22.80 61.05 -17.73
CA VAL A 64 -22.15 61.85 -18.78
C VAL A 64 -23.14 62.26 -19.87
N PHE A 65 -24.02 61.34 -20.31
CA PHE A 65 -24.97 61.58 -21.39
C PHE A 65 -26.32 62.17 -20.91
N ALA A 66 -26.59 62.16 -19.60
CA ALA A 66 -27.78 62.80 -19.05
C ALA A 66 -27.74 64.34 -19.24
N PRO A 67 -28.86 64.97 -19.66
CA PRO A 67 -29.01 66.43 -19.65
C PRO A 67 -28.79 67.01 -18.25
N ASP A 68 -28.34 68.27 -18.16
CA ASP A 68 -27.98 68.90 -16.87
C ASP A 68 -29.11 68.87 -15.82
N ASP A 69 -30.37 68.87 -16.24
CA ASP A 69 -31.54 68.76 -15.35
C ASP A 69 -31.79 67.35 -14.76
N LEU A 70 -31.15 66.30 -15.32
CA LEU A 70 -31.31 64.90 -14.91
C LEU A 70 -30.01 64.26 -14.43
N LYS A 71 -28.94 65.06 -14.23
CA LYS A 71 -27.68 64.57 -13.67
C LYS A 71 -27.86 64.23 -12.19
N VAL A 72 -28.03 62.94 -11.93
CA VAL A 72 -28.16 62.40 -10.57
C VAL A 72 -26.83 62.53 -9.80
N ASP A 73 -25.69 62.48 -10.47
CA ASP A 73 -24.35 62.53 -9.87
C ASP A 73 -23.31 63.26 -10.77
N PRO A 74 -23.19 64.59 -10.69
CA PRO A 74 -22.18 65.37 -11.42
C PRO A 74 -20.74 65.03 -11.00
N TYR A 75 -19.75 65.35 -11.85
CA TYR A 75 -18.32 65.19 -11.51
C TYR A 75 -18.02 65.92 -10.18
N PRO A 76 -17.51 65.24 -9.13
CA PRO A 76 -16.66 64.03 -9.13
C PRO A 76 -17.33 62.67 -8.80
N PHE A 77 -18.61 62.46 -9.11
CA PHE A 77 -19.35 61.21 -8.84
C PHE A 77 -19.36 60.79 -7.36
N ILE A 78 -19.93 61.66 -6.51
CA ILE A 78 -19.90 61.48 -5.06
C ILE A 78 -20.73 60.26 -4.64
N PHE A 79 -21.85 60.00 -5.29
CA PHE A 79 -22.71 58.85 -4.96
C PHE A 79 -22.05 57.54 -5.33
N LEU A 80 -21.41 57.46 -6.49
CA LEU A 80 -20.65 56.28 -6.89
C LEU A 80 -19.54 55.98 -5.87
N THR A 81 -18.82 57.02 -5.44
CA THR A 81 -17.73 56.89 -4.45
C THR A 81 -18.25 56.46 -3.08
N LEU A 82 -19.37 57.01 -2.62
CA LEU A 82 -20.03 56.62 -1.38
C LEU A 82 -20.48 55.15 -1.44
N LEU A 83 -21.07 54.74 -2.56
CA LEU A 83 -21.52 53.37 -2.77
C LEU A 83 -20.35 52.39 -2.76
N LEU A 84 -19.25 52.70 -3.47
CA LEU A 84 -18.05 51.87 -3.49
C LEU A 84 -17.38 51.78 -2.09
N SER A 85 -17.37 52.88 -1.34
CA SER A 85 -16.81 52.91 0.02
C SER A 85 -17.64 52.05 0.97
N LEU A 86 -18.97 52.13 0.88
CA LEU A 86 -19.88 51.25 1.62
C LEU A 86 -19.71 49.79 1.19
N GLN A 87 -19.53 49.53 -0.11
CA GLN A 87 -19.34 48.19 -0.67
C GLN A 87 -18.11 47.52 -0.06
N ALA A 88 -16.98 48.22 0.01
CA ALA A 88 -15.78 47.73 0.65
C ALA A 88 -15.97 47.49 2.16
N SER A 89 -16.70 48.39 2.84
CA SER A 89 -16.94 48.29 4.29
C SER A 89 -17.78 47.07 4.68
N TYR A 90 -18.85 46.75 3.94
CA TYR A 90 -19.67 45.57 4.23
C TYR A 90 -19.01 44.25 3.78
N ALA A 91 -18.07 44.31 2.84
CA ALA A 91 -17.35 43.13 2.38
C ALA A 91 -16.51 42.51 3.50
N ALA A 92 -15.85 43.32 4.34
CA ALA A 92 -15.01 42.87 5.44
C ALA A 92 -15.71 41.90 6.44
N PRO A 93 -16.89 42.23 7.02
CA PRO A 93 -17.59 41.31 7.92
C PRO A 93 -18.13 40.07 7.19
N LEU A 94 -18.51 40.18 5.92
CA LEU A 94 -18.98 39.03 5.13
C LEU A 94 -17.84 38.04 4.86
N ILE A 95 -16.64 38.57 4.56
CA ILE A 95 -15.41 37.79 4.42
C ILE A 95 -15.02 37.15 5.76
N LEU A 96 -15.10 37.87 6.88
CA LEU A 96 -14.81 37.33 8.21
C LEU A 96 -15.73 36.16 8.58
N LEU A 97 -17.02 36.23 8.25
CA LEU A 97 -17.95 35.11 8.44
C LEU A 97 -17.59 33.91 7.55
N ALA A 98 -17.15 34.14 6.32
CA ALA A 98 -16.70 33.07 5.43
C ALA A 98 -15.40 32.42 5.94
N GLN A 99 -14.48 33.22 6.50
CA GLN A 99 -13.19 32.77 7.03
C GLN A 99 -13.31 32.00 8.35
N ASN A 100 -14.14 32.46 9.29
CA ASN A 100 -14.37 31.73 10.56
C ASN A 100 -14.80 30.28 10.32
N ARG A 101 -15.60 30.05 9.28
CA ARG A 101 -16.05 28.71 8.91
C ARG A 101 -14.98 27.87 8.20
N GLN A 102 -14.09 28.50 7.43
CA GLN A 102 -12.92 27.79 6.88
C GLN A 102 -12.02 27.30 8.03
N ALA A 103 -11.73 28.18 9.00
CA ALA A 103 -10.95 27.83 10.18
C ALA A 103 -11.61 26.73 11.03
N ASP A 104 -12.95 26.70 11.14
CA ASP A 104 -13.66 25.64 11.84
C ASP A 104 -13.56 24.28 11.12
N ARG A 105 -13.67 24.24 9.78
CA ARG A 105 -13.44 23.01 9.01
C ARG A 105 -11.99 22.53 9.13
N ASP A 106 -11.04 23.45 8.98
CA ASP A 106 -9.62 23.14 9.09
C ASP A 106 -9.29 22.60 10.48
N ARG A 107 -9.95 23.12 11.52
CA ARG A 107 -9.83 22.60 12.88
C ARG A 107 -10.37 21.18 13.03
N VAL A 108 -11.51 20.86 12.42
CA VAL A 108 -12.07 19.49 12.45
C VAL A 108 -11.18 18.53 11.68
N GLN A 109 -10.77 18.90 10.46
CA GLN A 109 -9.85 18.11 9.64
C GLN A 109 -8.54 17.82 10.39
N TYR A 110 -7.99 18.83 11.07
CA TYR A 110 -6.77 18.69 11.84
C TYR A 110 -6.93 17.79 13.08
N GLN A 111 -8.13 17.69 13.67
CA GLN A 111 -8.39 16.74 14.76
C GLN A 111 -8.50 15.30 14.26
N GLU A 112 -9.11 15.08 13.10
CA GLU A 112 -9.24 13.76 12.49
C GLU A 112 -7.90 13.23 11.97
N ASP A 113 -7.09 14.12 11.40
CA ASP A 113 -5.73 13.81 10.94
C ASP A 113 -4.81 13.41 12.09
N ARG A 114 -4.95 14.07 13.26
CA ARG A 114 -4.22 13.67 14.48
C ARG A 114 -4.57 12.23 14.92
N GLY A 115 -5.85 11.88 14.98
CA GLY A 115 -6.27 10.53 15.35
C GLY A 115 -5.76 9.47 14.35
N SER A 116 -5.82 9.79 13.06
CA SER A 116 -5.30 8.92 12.00
C SER A 116 -3.79 8.74 12.10
N THR A 117 -3.05 9.80 12.43
CA THR A 117 -1.60 9.77 12.63
C THR A 117 -1.20 8.91 13.82
N ASP A 118 -1.91 9.02 14.94
CA ASP A 118 -1.65 8.20 16.14
C ASP A 118 -1.85 6.70 15.84
N LEU A 119 -2.90 6.37 15.08
CA LEU A 119 -3.15 4.99 14.61
C LEU A 119 -2.03 4.50 13.67
N LEU A 120 -1.57 5.37 12.75
CA LEU A 120 -0.48 5.06 11.82
C LEU A 120 0.84 4.76 12.53
N ILE A 121 1.15 5.53 13.58
CA ILE A 121 2.33 5.32 14.42
C ILE A 121 2.22 3.96 15.13
N ALA A 122 1.06 3.64 15.70
CA ALA A 122 0.84 2.37 16.40
C ALA A 122 0.93 1.16 15.46
N ASP A 123 0.36 1.24 14.25
CA ASP A 123 0.43 0.15 13.25
C ASP A 123 1.88 -0.07 12.78
N THR A 124 2.60 1.01 12.54
CA THR A 124 4.04 0.94 12.18
C THR A 124 4.85 0.31 13.30
N GLU A 125 4.59 0.67 14.56
CA GLU A 125 5.24 0.08 15.72
C GLU A 125 4.94 -1.43 15.83
N TYR A 126 3.68 -1.82 15.63
CA TYR A 126 3.25 -3.22 15.65
C TYR A 126 3.98 -4.04 14.58
N VAL A 127 3.96 -3.59 13.31
CA VAL A 127 4.64 -4.27 12.20
C VAL A 127 6.14 -4.34 12.44
N SER A 128 6.76 -3.30 13.00
CA SER A 128 8.20 -3.32 13.32
C SER A 128 8.54 -4.39 14.37
N ARG A 129 7.67 -4.57 15.37
CA ARG A 129 7.83 -5.57 16.44
C ARG A 129 7.61 -6.99 15.92
N GLU A 130 6.60 -7.19 15.08
CA GLU A 130 6.36 -8.48 14.42
C GLU A 130 7.50 -8.83 13.46
N LEU A 131 8.04 -7.86 12.71
CA LEU A 131 9.20 -8.09 11.86
C LEU A 131 10.44 -8.48 12.68
N ALA A 132 10.65 -7.85 13.85
CA ALA A 132 11.75 -8.19 14.74
C ALA A 132 11.59 -9.60 15.36
N SER A 133 10.38 -9.99 15.74
CA SER A 133 10.08 -11.33 16.29
C SER A 133 10.27 -12.40 15.22
N LEU A 134 9.74 -12.18 14.00
CA LEU A 134 9.93 -13.05 12.85
C LEU A 134 11.40 -13.20 12.50
N ARG A 135 12.16 -12.09 12.42
CA ARG A 135 13.60 -12.11 12.15
C ARG A 135 14.35 -12.97 13.16
N THR A 136 14.00 -12.86 14.43
CA THR A 136 14.63 -13.67 15.49
C THR A 136 14.29 -15.15 15.31
N SER A 137 13.00 -15.46 15.10
CA SER A 137 12.54 -16.85 14.90
C SER A 137 13.12 -17.50 13.64
N LEU A 138 13.27 -16.74 12.54
CA LEU A 138 13.91 -17.21 11.30
C LEU A 138 15.43 -17.35 11.46
N GLY A 139 16.05 -16.43 12.21
CA GLY A 139 17.48 -16.45 12.51
C GLY A 139 17.92 -17.72 13.22
N ASP A 140 17.13 -18.18 14.20
CA ASP A 140 17.41 -19.41 14.97
C ASP A 140 17.11 -20.69 14.18
N MET A 141 16.14 -20.68 13.24
CA MET A 141 15.69 -21.91 12.56
C MET A 141 16.42 -22.23 11.25
N VAL A 142 16.91 -21.25 10.49
CA VAL A 142 17.27 -21.51 9.07
C VAL A 142 18.77 -21.60 8.78
N THR A 143 19.66 -20.87 9.44
CA THR A 143 20.85 -20.44 8.66
C THR A 143 22.13 -21.28 8.82
N ARG A 144 22.34 -21.99 9.93
CA ARG A 144 23.64 -22.65 10.16
C ARG A 144 23.56 -24.16 10.28
N ASP A 145 22.84 -24.68 11.27
CA ASP A 145 22.87 -26.12 11.52
C ASP A 145 21.99 -26.89 10.54
N TYR A 146 20.85 -26.34 10.11
CA TYR A 146 20.02 -26.94 9.07
C TYR A 146 20.74 -26.98 7.72
N LEU A 147 21.20 -25.81 7.22
CA LEU A 147 22.00 -25.71 5.99
C LEU A 147 23.25 -26.61 6.03
N ARG A 148 23.96 -26.68 7.17
CA ARG A 148 25.14 -27.53 7.30
C ARG A 148 24.80 -29.01 7.35
N THR A 149 23.65 -29.38 7.91
CA THR A 149 23.20 -30.78 7.97
C THR A 149 22.71 -31.24 6.61
N GLU A 150 21.92 -30.43 5.92
CA GLU A 150 21.42 -30.73 4.57
C GLU A 150 22.57 -30.83 3.57
N LEU A 151 23.50 -29.85 3.60
CA LEU A 151 24.68 -29.88 2.72
C LEU A 151 25.56 -31.11 3.00
N ARG A 152 25.70 -31.52 4.27
CA ARG A 152 26.43 -32.76 4.64
C ARG A 152 25.70 -34.03 4.22
N ALA A 153 24.37 -34.04 4.32
CA ALA A 153 23.55 -35.18 3.93
C ALA A 153 23.68 -35.42 2.42
N GLU A 154 23.55 -34.37 1.62
CA GLU A 154 23.75 -34.41 0.17
C GLU A 154 25.18 -34.82 -0.21
N LEU A 155 26.21 -34.22 0.41
CA LEU A 155 27.60 -34.60 0.15
C LEU A 155 27.88 -36.08 0.48
N ARG A 156 27.30 -36.62 1.56
CA ARG A 156 27.43 -38.04 1.89
C ARG A 156 26.75 -38.95 0.88
N LEU A 157 25.56 -38.57 0.42
CA LEU A 157 24.86 -39.34 -0.61
C LEU A 157 25.67 -39.40 -1.91
N LEU A 158 26.24 -38.28 -2.34
CA LEU A 158 27.09 -38.24 -3.53
C LEU A 158 28.36 -39.08 -3.37
N LEU A 159 29.01 -39.03 -2.21
CA LEU A 159 30.20 -39.86 -1.93
C LEU A 159 29.87 -41.36 -1.92
N ALA A 160 28.76 -41.75 -1.28
CA ALA A 160 28.32 -43.15 -1.27
C ALA A 160 28.02 -43.67 -2.69
N GLN A 161 27.41 -42.84 -3.55
CA GLN A 161 27.19 -43.21 -4.95
C GLN A 161 28.49 -43.41 -5.72
N ILE A 162 29.55 -42.64 -5.43
CA ILE A 162 30.86 -42.81 -6.07
C ILE A 162 31.50 -44.12 -5.61
N GLU A 163 31.48 -44.38 -4.30
CA GLU A 163 32.07 -45.60 -3.72
C GLU A 163 31.40 -46.88 -4.24
N ASP A 164 30.06 -46.88 -4.36
CA ASP A 164 29.32 -48.00 -4.96
C ASP A 164 29.67 -48.20 -6.44
N ARG A 165 29.88 -47.11 -7.20
CA ARG A 165 30.30 -47.18 -8.61
C ARG A 165 31.72 -47.74 -8.74
N ASP A 166 32.63 -47.34 -7.87
CA ASP A 166 34.01 -47.81 -7.86
C ASP A 166 34.08 -49.30 -7.48
N ALA A 167 33.35 -49.71 -6.44
CA ALA A 167 33.25 -51.12 -6.04
C ALA A 167 32.65 -52.01 -7.15
N ALA A 168 31.63 -51.51 -7.86
CA ALA A 168 31.05 -52.21 -9.01
C ALA A 168 32.06 -52.36 -10.16
N ALA A 169 32.83 -51.31 -10.45
CA ALA A 169 33.88 -51.32 -11.46
C ALA A 169 35.00 -52.31 -11.12
N GLU A 170 35.44 -52.35 -9.86
CA GLU A 170 36.44 -53.31 -9.37
C GLU A 170 35.96 -54.76 -9.45
N ALA A 171 34.71 -55.02 -9.06
CA ALA A 171 34.12 -56.35 -9.15
C ALA A 171 34.02 -56.82 -10.61
N GLU A 172 33.68 -55.92 -11.53
CA GLU A 172 33.63 -56.23 -12.96
C GLU A 172 35.04 -56.51 -13.52
N ALA A 173 36.04 -55.68 -13.17
CA ALA A 173 37.43 -55.89 -13.54
C ALA A 173 37.96 -57.24 -13.03
N ALA A 174 37.66 -57.60 -11.77
CA ALA A 174 38.03 -58.89 -11.19
C ALA A 174 37.35 -60.07 -11.90
N ARG A 175 36.07 -59.95 -12.29
CA ARG A 175 35.35 -60.95 -13.08
C ARG A 175 35.98 -61.13 -14.46
N ARG A 176 36.31 -60.03 -15.15
CA ARG A 176 36.98 -60.05 -16.45
C ARG A 176 38.36 -60.71 -16.37
N ALA A 177 39.16 -60.38 -15.35
CA ALA A 177 40.47 -61.00 -15.12
C ALA A 177 40.38 -62.50 -14.82
N LYS A 178 39.41 -62.94 -14.01
CA LYS A 178 39.14 -64.37 -13.75
C LYS A 178 38.70 -65.10 -15.02
N ALA A 179 37.83 -64.49 -15.83
CA ALA A 179 37.39 -65.06 -17.10
C ALA A 179 38.55 -65.19 -18.11
N GLU A 180 39.43 -64.19 -18.20
CA GLU A 180 40.64 -64.27 -19.02
C GLU A 180 41.58 -65.38 -18.56
N ARG A 181 41.84 -65.50 -17.26
CA ARG A 181 42.67 -66.58 -16.72
C ARG A 181 42.10 -67.96 -17.08
N LYS A 182 40.79 -68.16 -16.90
CA LYS A 182 40.11 -69.40 -17.26
C LYS A 182 40.17 -69.69 -18.77
N LYS A 183 40.06 -68.67 -19.63
CA LYS A 183 40.25 -68.81 -21.08
C LYS A 183 41.69 -69.20 -21.44
N ARG A 184 42.70 -68.58 -20.80
CA ARG A 184 44.12 -68.90 -21.00
C ARG A 184 44.44 -70.33 -20.56
N GLU A 185 43.88 -70.78 -19.44
CA GLU A 185 44.02 -72.16 -18.96
C GLU A 185 43.36 -73.18 -19.91
N ARG A 186 42.15 -72.89 -20.41
CA ARG A 186 41.50 -73.74 -21.41
C ARG A 186 42.31 -73.85 -22.70
N LYS A 187 42.81 -72.72 -23.22
CA LYS A 187 43.70 -72.72 -24.40
C LYS A 187 44.98 -73.54 -24.17
N LYS A 188 45.60 -73.44 -22.98
CA LYS A 188 46.75 -74.28 -22.63
C LYS A 188 46.41 -75.77 -22.61
N ARG A 189 45.25 -76.14 -22.06
CA ARG A 189 44.78 -77.55 -22.03
C ARG A 189 44.46 -78.09 -23.42
N GLU A 190 43.85 -77.28 -24.30
CA GLU A 190 43.56 -77.64 -25.69
C GLU A 190 44.85 -77.78 -26.53
N GLN A 191 45.86 -76.92 -26.30
CA GLN A 191 47.19 -77.05 -26.94
C GLN A 191 47.94 -78.30 -26.46
N ALA A 192 47.84 -78.67 -25.18
CA ALA A 192 48.40 -79.91 -24.66
C ALA A 192 47.73 -81.15 -25.28
N ALA A 193 46.39 -81.14 -25.41
CA ALA A 193 45.64 -82.24 -26.04
C ALA A 193 45.90 -82.35 -27.55
N THR A 194 46.17 -81.25 -28.25
CA THR A 194 46.51 -81.26 -29.68
C THR A 194 47.95 -81.74 -29.94
N THR A 195 48.81 -81.70 -28.93
CA THR A 195 50.19 -82.21 -29.02
C THR A 195 50.28 -83.73 -28.84
N GLU A 196 49.29 -84.36 -28.16
CA GLU A 196 49.26 -85.82 -27.97
C GLU A 196 48.52 -86.61 -29.08
N GLY A 197 47.82 -85.95 -29.99
CA GLY A 197 47.06 -86.61 -31.08
C GLY A 197 47.80 -86.81 -32.41
N GLY A 198 49.10 -86.47 -32.49
CA GLY A 198 49.84 -86.39 -33.75
C GLY A 198 51.01 -87.37 -33.89
N LYS A 199 50.76 -88.45 -34.64
CA LYS A 199 51.71 -89.28 -35.44
C LYS A 199 52.39 -90.50 -34.77
N PRO A 200 52.79 -91.52 -35.59
CA PRO A 200 52.29 -92.89 -35.50
C PRO A 200 53.42 -93.95 -35.52
N GLY A 201 53.02 -95.23 -35.51
CA GLY A 201 53.70 -96.35 -36.16
C GLY A 201 55.22 -96.49 -36.05
N ALA A 202 55.65 -97.50 -35.31
CA ALA A 202 56.72 -98.43 -35.70
C ALA A 202 56.48 -99.76 -34.99
#